data_AF-A0A2K3M9A1-F1
#
_entry.id   AF-A0A2K3M9A1-F1
#
_cell.length_a   1.000
_cell.length_b   1.000
_cell.length_c   1.000
_cell.angle_alpha   90.00
_cell.angle_beta   90.00
_cell.angle_gamma   90.00
#
_symmetry.space_group_name_H-M   'P 1'
#
loop_
_entity.id
_entity.type
_entity.pdbx_description
1 polymer ?
#
loop_
_entity_poly.entity_id
_entity_poly.type
_entity_poly.pdbx_seq_one_letter_code
_entity_poly.pdbx_strand_id
1 'polypeptide(L)' 'MVKVTCEKGGDKLVCILEAFEEICMNVEQASVSCENGFSMEAIIVAEDQNVDIRDVNQALLKAIGKQSGEKALEE' A
#
# COMPACT_ATOMS: atom_id res chain seq x y z
N MET A 1 -11.15 -6.84 0.99
CA MET A 1 -11.04 -5.60 1.77
C MET A 1 -9.79 -5.65 2.61
N VAL A 2 -9.00 -4.58 2.62
CA VAL A 2 -7.75 -4.46 3.38
C VAL A 2 -7.81 -3.24 4.28
N LYS A 3 -7.12 -3.33 5.42
CA LYS A 3 -6.95 -2.23 6.37
C LYS A 3 -5.46 -2.06 6.66
N VAL A 4 -4.96 -0.86 6.46
CA VAL A 4 -3.58 -0.49 6.72
C VAL A 4 -3.57 0.59 7.78
N THR A 5 -2.70 0.41 8.78
CA THR A 5 -2.39 1.42 9.79
C THR A 5 -0.89 1.41 10.03
N CYS A 6 -0.23 2.55 9.89
CA CYS A 6 1.21 2.70 10.13
C CYS A 6 1.55 4.15 10.49
N GLU A 7 2.82 4.39 10.84
CA GLU A 7 3.30 5.76 11.07
C GLU A 7 3.12 6.60 9.80
N LYS A 8 2.67 7.85 9.99
CA LYS A 8 2.58 8.81 8.89
C LYS A 8 3.97 9.32 8.50
N GLY A 9 4.15 9.65 7.23
CA GLY A 9 5.40 10.19 6.71
C GLY A 9 5.73 9.64 5.32
N GLY A 10 6.40 10.45 4.51
CA GLY A 10 6.68 10.19 3.09
C GLY A 10 5.45 9.73 2.29
N ASP A 11 5.63 8.80 1.36
CA ASP A 11 4.71 8.58 0.24
C ASP A 11 3.90 7.29 0.40
N LYS A 12 3.46 6.98 1.64
CA LYS A 12 2.80 5.71 1.98
C LYS A 12 1.63 5.35 1.06
N LEU A 13 0.78 6.33 0.73
CA LEU A 13 -0.34 6.11 -0.17
C LEU A 13 0.14 5.64 -1.55
N VAL A 14 1.13 6.33 -2.12
CA VAL A 14 1.69 5.98 -3.44
C VAL A 14 2.30 4.60 -3.39
N CYS A 15 3.17 4.31 -2.41
CA CYS A 15 3.79 3.00 -2.28
C CYS A 15 2.78 1.85 -2.13
N ILE A 16 1.66 2.08 -1.43
CA ILE A 16 0.60 1.09 -1.26
C ILE A 16 -0.18 0.87 -2.56
N LEU A 17 -0.50 1.95 -3.30
CA LEU A 17 -1.19 1.84 -4.58
C LEU A 17 -0.31 1.14 -5.63
N GLU A 18 0.98 1.48 -5.70
CA GLU A 18 1.96 0.79 -6.55
C GLU A 18 2.05 -0.70 -6.21
N ALA A 19 2.02 -1.05 -4.93
CA ALA A 19 2.06 -2.45 -4.51
C ALA A 19 0.82 -3.25 -4.92
N PHE A 20 -0.35 -2.61 -5.05
CA PHE A 20 -1.54 -3.24 -5.63
C PHE A 20 -1.42 -3.41 -7.15
N GLU A 21 -0.91 -2.39 -7.85
CA GLU A 21 -0.65 -2.44 -9.29
C GLU A 21 0.36 -3.55 -9.65
N GLU A 22 1.46 -3.68 -8.89
CA GLU A 22 2.49 -4.72 -9.07
C GLU A 22 1.92 -6.16 -9.00
N ILE A 23 0.79 -6.36 -8.31
CA ILE A 23 0.13 -7.67 -8.13
C ILE A 23 -1.21 -7.77 -8.86
N CYS A 24 -1.46 -6.90 -9.85
CA CYS A 24 -2.68 -6.89 -10.67
C CYS A 24 -3.97 -6.77 -9.84
N MET A 25 -3.96 -5.88 -8.85
CA MET A 25 -5.12 -5.56 -8.01
C MET A 25 -5.58 -4.13 -8.26
N ASN A 26 -6.86 -3.97 -8.58
CA ASN A 26 -7.50 -2.67 -8.69
C ASN A 26 -8.13 -2.23 -7.38
N VAL A 27 -8.02 -0.94 -7.07
CA VAL A 27 -8.69 -0.30 -5.94
C VAL A 27 -10.01 0.29 -6.41
N GLU A 28 -11.13 -0.35 -6.07
CA GLU A 28 -12.48 0.12 -6.39
C GLU A 28 -12.90 1.28 -5.47
N GLN A 29 -12.51 1.18 -4.20
CA GLN A 29 -12.85 2.17 -3.18
C GLN A 29 -11.73 2.26 -2.15
N ALA A 30 -11.42 3.48 -1.71
CA ALA A 30 -10.53 3.71 -0.59
C ALA A 30 -11.03 4.85 0.29
N SER A 31 -10.83 4.69 1.60
CA SER A 31 -10.91 5.76 2.59
C SER A 31 -9.52 5.92 3.22
N VAL A 32 -9.01 7.14 3.27
CA VAL A 32 -7.66 7.44 3.76
C VAL A 32 -7.73 8.56 4.78
N SER A 33 -7.00 8.40 5.88
CA SER A 33 -6.83 9.44 6.90
C SER A 33 -5.39 9.48 7.42
N CYS A 34 -4.92 10.69 7.73
CA CYS A 34 -3.62 10.97 8.33
C CYS A 34 -3.73 11.60 9.74
N GLU A 35 -4.91 11.58 10.34
CA GLU A 35 -5.19 12.26 11.62
C GLU A 35 -4.40 11.64 12.79
N ASN A 36 -4.38 10.30 12.89
CA ASN A 36 -3.72 9.53 13.96
C ASN A 36 -2.66 8.55 13.42
N GLY A 37 -1.80 9.03 12.53
CA GLY A 37 -0.94 8.17 11.70
C GLY A 37 -1.57 7.93 10.33
N PHE A 38 -0.88 7.20 9.44
CA PHE A 38 -1.44 6.84 8.16
C PHE A 38 -2.42 5.68 8.35
N SER A 39 -3.64 5.84 7.85
CA SER A 39 -4.66 4.81 7.84
C SER A 39 -5.35 4.75 6.49
N MET A 40 -5.60 3.54 6.01
CA MET A 40 -6.30 3.29 4.76
C MET A 40 -7.19 2.06 4.89
N GLU A 41 -8.44 2.18 4.46
CA GLU A 41 -9.35 1.06 4.24
C GLU A 41 -9.68 1.01 2.76
N ALA A 42 -9.50 -0.15 2.12
CA ALA A 42 -9.71 -0.28 0.69
C ALA A 42 -10.43 -1.57 0.29
N ILE A 43 -11.29 -1.44 -0.71
CA ILE A 43 -11.89 -2.56 -1.44
C ILE A 43 -11.04 -2.75 -2.69
N ILE A 44 -10.33 -3.88 -2.73
CA ILE A 44 -9.49 -4.28 -3.87
C ILE A 44 -10.12 -5.48 -4.57
N VAL A 45 -9.97 -5.51 -5.89
CA VAL A 45 -10.47 -6.57 -6.77
C VAL A 45 -9.31 -7.04 -7.63
N ALA A 46 -9.13 -8.35 -7.72
CA ALA A 46 -8.12 -8.94 -8.58
C ALA A 46 -8.55 -8.80 -10.04
N GLU A 47 -7.65 -8.31 -10.90
CA GLU A 47 -7.89 -8.30 -12.34
C GLU A 47 -7.92 -9.72 -12.92
N ASP A 48 -7.15 -10.64 -12.30
CA ASP A 48 -7.08 -12.06 -12.63
C ASP A 48 -7.38 -12.96 -11.42
N GLN A 49 -7.99 -14.14 -11.66
CA GLN A 49 -8.50 -15.03 -10.60
C GLN A 49 -7.43 -15.74 -9.76
N ASN A 50 -6.14 -15.56 -10.05
CA ASN A 50 -5.04 -16.35 -9.48
C ASN A 50 -4.25 -15.68 -8.35
N VAL A 51 -4.66 -14.51 -7.86
CA VAL A 51 -3.90 -13.82 -6.81
C VAL A 51 -4.20 -14.39 -5.43
N ASP A 52 -3.14 -14.79 -4.71
CA ASP A 52 -3.23 -15.29 -3.35
C ASP A 52 -3.25 -14.13 -2.34
N ILE A 53 -4.07 -14.24 -1.30
CA ILE A 53 -4.10 -13.27 -0.21
C ILE A 53 -2.74 -13.11 0.50
N ARG A 54 -1.89 -14.14 0.44
CA ARG A 54 -0.51 -14.09 0.93
C ARG A 54 0.33 -13.07 0.16
N ASP A 55 0.14 -12.97 -1.15
CA ASP A 55 0.84 -12.02 -2.01
C ASP A 55 0.44 -10.58 -1.67
N VAL A 56 -0.86 -10.36 -1.42
CA VAL A 56 -1.40 -9.06 -0.97
C VAL A 56 -0.77 -8.62 0.36
N ASN A 57 -0.73 -9.50 1.36
CA ASN A 57 -0.13 -9.19 2.66
C ASN A 57 1.36 -8.88 2.54
N GLN A 58 2.10 -9.66 1.74
CA GLN A 58 3.53 -9.45 1.54
C GLN A 58 3.82 -8.14 0.81
N ALA A 59 3.05 -7.82 -0.24
CA ALA A 59 3.17 -6.57 -0.98
C ALA A 59 2.90 -5.35 -0.07
N LEU A 60 1.86 -5.41 0.76
CA LEU A 60 1.53 -4.37 1.73
C LEU A 60 2.62 -4.18 2.80
N LEU A 61 3.13 -5.27 3.38
CA LEU A 61 4.22 -5.19 4.36
C LEU A 61 5.47 -4.53 3.76
N LYS A 62 5.80 -4.87 2.51
CA LYS A 62 6.91 -4.25 1.77
C LYS A 62 6.65 -2.77 1.51
N ALA A 63 5.45 -2.39 1.06
CA ALA A 63 5.07 -1.01 0.80
C ALA A 63 5.11 -0.13 2.05
N ILE A 64 4.61 -0.64 3.18
CA ILE A 64 4.60 0.07 4.45
C ILE A 64 6.02 0.21 5.01
N GLY A 65 6.85 -0.82 4.85
CA GLY A 65 8.25 -0.84 5.30
C GLY A 65 9.23 -0.07 4.41
N LYS A 66 8.85 0.30 3.18
CA LYS A 66 9.68 1.01 2.18
C LYS A 66 10.16 2.42 2.58
N GLN A 67 10.04 2.85 3.84
CA GLN A 67 10.65 4.11 4.28
C GLN A 67 11.32 4.03 5.65
N SER A 68 12.65 3.84 5.60
CA SER A 68 13.58 4.49 6.53
C SER A 68 14.93 4.90 5.89
N GLY A 69 15.12 4.89 4.55
CA GLY A 69 16.46 5.16 4.04
C GLY A 69 16.72 5.23 2.53
N GLU A 70 15.89 5.93 1.73
CA GLU A 70 16.30 6.33 0.37
C GLU A 70 16.08 7.84 0.18
N LYS A 71 16.86 8.63 0.91
CA LYS A 71 17.41 9.90 0.40
C LYS A 71 18.88 9.66 0.13
N ALA A 72 19.21 9.03 -1.00
CA ALA A 72 20.54 9.08 -1.56
C ALA A 72 20.51 10.07 -2.73
N LEU A 73 20.91 11.30 -2.42
CA LEU A 73 21.65 12.24 -3.26
C LEU A 73 21.27 12.30 -4.75
N GLU A 74 20.56 13.36 -5.14
CA GLU A 74 20.82 14.03 -6.41
C GLU A 74 20.99 15.54 -6.13
N GLU A 75 22.26 15.95 -6.02
CA GLU A 75 22.73 17.32 -6.33
C GLU A 75 23.46 17.27 -7.68
#